data_AF-A0A959CGL2-F1
#
_entry.id   AF-A0A959CGL2-F1
#
_cell.length_a   1.000
_cell.length_b   1.000
_cell.length_c   1.000
_cell.angle_alpha   90.00
_cell.angle_beta   90.00
_cell.angle_gamma   90.00
#
_symmetry.space_group_name_H-M   'P 1'
#
loop_
_entity.id
_entity.type
_entity.pdbx_description
1 polymer ?
#
loop_
_entity_poly.entity_id
_entity_poly.type
_entity_poly.pdbx_seq_one_letter_code
_entity_poly.pdbx_strand_id
1 'polypeptide(L)'
;MEPKHLFQAIFPSALLFSCRPEAFIVYPAFETDPVASPDDAADDTAIFIHPGDASKNAIIGTDKQKGLIVYDAQGKAVHRYPFGRISNVDLRQEVDWNGRRVTIVGGSNRPDQATGILCLVDEGGAAAEV
;
A
#
# COMPACT_ATOMS: atom_id res chain seq x y z
N MET A 1 -46.99 -23.23 -56.76
CA MET A 1 -46.01 -23.98 -55.95
C MET A 1 -44.78 -23.07 -55.82
N GLU A 2 -45.01 -21.90 -55.24
CA GLU A 2 -44.71 -21.48 -53.85
C GLU A 2 -43.28 -20.91 -53.72
N PRO A 3 -43.12 -19.58 -53.52
CA PRO A 3 -41.84 -18.93 -53.34
C PRO A 3 -41.35 -19.12 -51.89
N LYS A 4 -40.07 -19.45 -51.74
CA LYS A 4 -39.44 -19.62 -50.42
C LYS A 4 -39.10 -18.23 -49.87
N HIS A 5 -39.90 -17.76 -48.92
CA HIS A 5 -39.69 -16.50 -48.20
C HIS A 5 -38.30 -16.45 -47.55
N LEU A 6 -37.47 -15.51 -48.00
CA LEU A 6 -36.20 -15.17 -47.35
C LEU A 6 -36.49 -14.12 -46.28
N PHE A 7 -36.42 -14.52 -45.01
CA PHE A 7 -36.60 -13.63 -43.86
C PHE A 7 -35.34 -12.77 -43.69
N GLN A 8 -35.43 -11.46 -43.98
CA GLN A 8 -34.35 -10.52 -43.65
C GLN A 8 -34.44 -10.18 -42.16
N ALA A 9 -33.54 -10.73 -41.35
CA ALA A 9 -33.37 -10.32 -39.97
C ALA A 9 -32.68 -8.94 -39.93
N ILE A 10 -33.44 -7.90 -39.56
CA ILE A 10 -32.89 -6.60 -39.20
C ILE A 10 -32.30 -6.76 -37.80
N PHE A 11 -30.97 -6.88 -37.69
CA PHE A 11 -30.30 -6.77 -36.40
C PHE A 11 -30.32 -5.30 -35.97
N PRO A 12 -30.90 -4.94 -34.80
CA PRO A 12 -30.81 -3.59 -34.31
C PRO A 12 -29.33 -3.31 -34.02
N SER A 13 -28.81 -2.22 -34.60
CA SER A 13 -27.48 -1.71 -34.30
C SER A 13 -27.39 -1.49 -32.80
N ALA A 14 -26.63 -2.36 -32.12
CA ALA A 14 -26.31 -2.16 -30.72
C ALA A 14 -25.55 -0.83 -30.62
N LEU A 15 -26.15 0.16 -29.94
CA LEU A 15 -25.40 1.32 -29.47
C LEU A 15 -24.31 0.79 -28.54
N LEU A 16 -23.10 0.67 -29.08
CA LEU A 16 -21.89 0.51 -28.28
C LEU A 16 -21.71 1.80 -27.50
N PHE A 17 -22.17 1.83 -26.26
CA PHE A 17 -21.72 2.83 -25.30
C PHE A 17 -20.22 2.60 -25.10
N SER A 18 -19.41 3.36 -25.86
CA SER A 18 -17.98 3.44 -25.65
C SER A 18 -17.76 4.13 -24.31
N CYS A 19 -17.51 3.35 -23.27
CA CYS A 19 -16.88 3.84 -22.05
C CYS A 19 -15.50 4.38 -22.47
N ARG A 20 -15.41 5.67 -22.77
CA ARG A 20 -14.13 6.34 -22.96
C ARG A 20 -13.61 6.69 -21.57
N PRO A 21 -12.53 6.07 -21.09
CA PRO A 21 -11.91 6.51 -19.85
C PRO A 21 -11.42 7.93 -20.05
N GLU A 22 -12.00 8.88 -19.31
CA GLU A 22 -11.45 10.22 -19.19
C GLU A 22 -10.16 10.11 -18.39
N ALA A 23 -9.03 10.39 -19.05
CA ALA A 23 -7.72 10.31 -18.43
C ALA A 23 -7.22 11.72 -18.11
N PHE A 24 -6.72 11.90 -16.90
CA PHE A 24 -6.03 13.11 -16.48
C PHE A 24 -4.66 12.75 -15.90
N ILE A 25 -3.70 13.67 -16.06
CA ILE A 25 -2.33 13.50 -15.58
C ILE A 25 -2.20 14.23 -14.24
N VAL A 26 -1.61 13.56 -13.25
CA VAL A 26 -1.18 14.16 -11.98
C VAL A 26 0.33 14.01 -11.86
N TYR A 27 0.97 14.97 -11.18
CA TYR A 27 2.39 14.92 -10.90
C TYR A 27 2.60 14.70 -9.40
N PRO A 28 3.58 13.87 -9.00
CA PRO A 28 3.94 13.74 -7.60
C PRO A 28 4.51 15.06 -7.09
N ALA A 29 4.20 15.42 -5.85
CA ALA A 29 4.81 16.56 -5.19
C ALA A 29 6.20 16.20 -4.60
N PHE A 30 6.37 14.94 -4.19
CA PHE A 30 7.57 14.42 -3.53
C PHE A 30 7.77 12.94 -3.89
N GLU A 31 8.97 12.44 -3.64
CA GLU A 31 9.34 11.03 -3.68
C GLU A 31 10.15 10.67 -2.44
N THR A 32 10.16 9.39 -2.04
CA THR A 32 10.96 8.94 -0.90
C THR A 32 12.43 8.78 -1.29
N ASP A 33 13.33 8.90 -0.30
CA ASP A 33 14.69 8.37 -0.43
C ASP A 33 14.63 6.91 -0.89
N PRO A 34 15.59 6.46 -1.73
CA PRO A 34 15.60 5.09 -2.21
C PRO A 34 15.81 4.08 -1.07
N VAL A 35 15.24 2.89 -1.28
CA VAL A 35 15.59 1.72 -0.48
C VAL A 35 17.07 1.37 -0.68
N ALA A 36 17.69 0.77 0.35
CA ALA A 36 19.12 0.50 0.32
C ALA A 36 19.46 -0.79 -0.45
N SER A 37 18.47 -1.65 -0.70
CA SER A 37 18.63 -2.89 -1.46
C SER A 37 18.49 -2.63 -2.97
N PRO A 38 19.25 -3.36 -3.80
CA PRO A 38 19.17 -3.22 -5.25
C PRO A 38 17.89 -3.84 -5.82
N ASP A 39 17.64 -3.59 -7.10
CA ASP A 39 16.60 -4.23 -7.91
C ASP A 39 15.18 -4.02 -7.37
N ASP A 40 14.32 -5.04 -7.47
CA ASP A 40 12.94 -5.05 -6.96
C ASP A 40 12.95 -5.20 -5.43
N ALA A 41 13.19 -4.09 -4.73
CA ALA A 41 13.25 -4.03 -3.28
C ALA A 41 12.07 -3.28 -2.63
N ALA A 42 11.60 -2.17 -3.20
CA ALA A 42 10.44 -1.45 -2.70
C ALA A 42 9.13 -2.10 -3.22
N ASP A 43 8.16 -2.41 -2.34
CA ASP A 43 6.86 -3.04 -2.72
C ASP A 43 5.66 -2.18 -2.35
N ASP A 44 5.46 -2.00 -1.04
CA ASP A 44 4.20 -1.61 -0.43
C ASP A 44 4.45 -0.48 0.57
N THR A 45 3.41 0.30 0.81
CA THR A 45 3.44 1.39 1.77
C THR A 45 2.18 1.44 2.62
N ALA A 46 2.34 1.84 3.88
CA ALA A 46 1.28 2.23 4.79
C ALA A 46 1.53 3.67 5.29
N ILE A 47 0.46 4.40 5.61
CA ILE A 47 0.54 5.79 6.07
C ILE A 47 0.10 5.86 7.53
N PHE A 48 1.00 6.32 8.40
CA PHE A 48 0.71 6.60 9.80
C PHE A 48 0.33 8.07 9.97
N ILE A 49 -0.83 8.32 10.57
CA ILE A 49 -1.32 9.67 10.88
C ILE A 49 -1.25 9.90 12.38
N HIS A 50 -0.37 10.80 12.82
CA HIS A 50 -0.25 11.11 14.24
C HIS A 50 -1.51 11.87 14.73
N PRO A 51 -2.14 11.48 15.85
CA PRO A 51 -3.48 11.97 16.23
C PRO A 51 -3.52 13.46 16.63
N GLY A 52 -2.38 14.06 16.96
CA GLY A 52 -2.32 15.45 17.45
C GLY A 52 -1.24 16.33 16.81
N ASP A 53 -0.44 15.81 15.88
CA ASP A 53 0.70 16.56 15.33
C ASP A 53 1.06 16.04 13.93
N ALA A 54 0.61 16.76 12.89
CA ALA A 54 0.82 16.35 11.51
C ALA A 54 2.30 16.33 11.09
N SER A 55 3.20 17.01 11.83
CA SER A 55 4.64 16.96 11.55
C SER A 55 5.27 15.59 11.86
N LYS A 56 4.55 14.77 12.64
CA LYS A 56 4.95 13.41 13.02
C LYS A 56 4.24 12.32 12.19
N ASN A 57 3.51 12.71 11.15
CA ASN A 57 3.01 11.74 10.18
C ASN A 57 4.19 11.03 9.51
N ALA A 58 4.01 9.75 9.21
CA ALA A 58 5.07 8.93 8.68
C ALA A 58 4.56 8.04 7.55
N ILE A 59 5.45 7.77 6.60
CA ILE A 59 5.25 6.78 5.55
C ILE A 59 6.04 5.55 5.97
N ILE A 60 5.39 4.40 6.04
CA ILE A 60 6.03 3.12 6.34
C ILE A 60 6.11 2.34 5.03
N GLY A 61 7.31 2.09 4.55
CA GLY A 61 7.55 1.30 3.34
C GLY A 61 8.25 -0.02 3.63
N THR A 62 8.25 -0.92 2.65
CA THR A 62 9.00 -2.17 2.69
C THR A 62 10.28 -2.10 1.87
N ASP A 63 11.34 -2.74 2.37
CA ASP A 63 12.48 -3.21 1.61
C ASP A 63 12.44 -4.74 1.67
N LYS A 64 11.95 -5.39 0.61
CA LYS A 64 11.73 -6.86 0.52
C LYS A 64 12.92 -7.71 0.94
N GLN A 65 14.12 -7.12 0.95
CA GLN A 65 15.36 -7.80 1.28
C GLN A 65 15.88 -7.47 2.68
N LYS A 66 15.39 -6.40 3.32
CA LYS A 66 15.91 -5.90 4.61
C LYS A 66 14.86 -5.68 5.69
N GLY A 67 13.63 -5.28 5.38
CA GLY A 67 12.55 -5.12 6.37
C GLY A 67 11.70 -3.87 6.14
N LEU A 68 11.47 -3.10 7.20
CA LEU A 68 10.65 -1.88 7.14
C LEU A 68 11.52 -0.62 7.13
N ILE A 69 11.02 0.42 6.48
CA ILE A 69 11.62 1.75 6.46
C ILE A 69 10.54 2.76 6.82
N VAL A 70 10.88 3.71 7.69
CA VAL A 70 10.01 4.82 8.06
C VAL A 70 10.58 6.09 7.42
N TYR A 71 9.74 6.80 6.70
CA TYR A 71 10.03 8.09 6.10
C TYR A 71 9.19 9.19 6.74
N ASP A 72 9.74 10.40 6.78
CA ASP A 72 8.94 11.59 7.11
C ASP A 72 8.00 11.99 5.97
N ALA A 73 7.18 13.02 6.19
CA ALA A 73 6.22 13.52 5.19
C ALA A 73 6.88 14.14 3.94
N GLN A 74 8.20 14.36 3.95
CA GLN A 74 8.98 14.84 2.81
C GLN A 74 9.68 13.70 2.07
N GLY A 75 9.51 12.45 2.54
CA GLY A 75 10.09 11.26 1.93
C GLY A 75 11.49 10.92 2.43
N LYS A 76 12.04 11.64 3.41
CA LYS A 76 13.37 11.33 3.94
C LYS A 76 13.32 10.11 4.86
N ALA A 77 14.23 9.17 4.69
CA ALA A 77 14.31 7.99 5.56
C ALA A 77 14.78 8.39 6.97
N VAL A 78 13.94 8.16 7.97
CA VAL A 78 14.22 8.48 9.39
C VAL A 78 14.57 7.25 10.21
N HIS A 79 13.99 6.08 9.89
CA HIS A 79 14.30 4.82 10.55
C HIS A 79 14.32 3.64 9.59
N ARG A 80 15.11 2.62 9.92
CA ARG A 80 15.17 1.34 9.20
C ARG A 80 15.15 0.21 10.21
N TYR A 81 14.25 -0.75 10.00
CA TYR A 81 14.07 -1.89 10.89
C TYR A 81 14.37 -3.18 10.13
N PRO A 82 15.43 -3.92 10.52
CA PRO A 82 15.92 -5.08 9.79
C PRO A 82 15.06 -6.33 10.06
N PHE A 83 13.76 -6.23 9.80
CA PHE A 83 12.74 -7.25 10.07
C PHE A 83 12.70 -8.39 9.04
N GLY A 84 13.78 -8.57 8.27
CA GLY A 84 13.91 -9.65 7.31
C GLY A 84 13.18 -9.36 6.00
N ARG A 85 12.52 -10.37 5.42
CA ARG A 85 12.01 -10.32 4.05
C ARG A 85 10.53 -9.97 4.02
N ILE A 86 10.23 -8.73 4.37
CA ILE A 86 8.86 -8.20 4.43
C ILE A 86 8.40 -7.75 3.05
N SER A 87 7.34 -8.36 2.52
CA SER A 87 6.77 -7.97 1.21
C SER A 87 5.78 -6.84 1.37
N ASN A 88 4.68 -7.10 2.10
CA ASN A 88 3.58 -6.17 2.28
C ASN A 88 3.62 -5.54 3.67
N VAL A 89 3.02 -4.36 3.81
CA VAL A 89 2.83 -3.69 5.10
C VAL A 89 1.45 -3.06 5.17
N ASP A 90 0.79 -3.17 6.31
CA ASP A 90 -0.43 -2.43 6.66
C ASP A 90 -0.37 -2.01 8.13
N LEU A 91 -1.23 -1.08 8.53
CA LEU A 91 -1.33 -0.66 9.92
C LEU A 91 -2.78 -0.48 10.38
N ARG A 92 -2.97 -0.67 11.69
CA ARG A 92 -4.19 -0.32 12.40
C ARG A 92 -3.83 0.55 13.58
N GLN A 93 -4.25 1.81 13.47
CA GLN A 93 -4.12 2.76 14.56
C GLN A 93 -5.21 2.52 15.58
N GLU A 94 -5.01 3.06 16.79
CA GLU A 94 -6.09 3.13 17.76
C GLU A 94 -6.60 1.72 18.12
N VAL A 95 -5.69 0.77 18.33
CA VAL A 95 -5.98 -0.56 18.85
C VAL A 95 -5.87 -0.53 20.38
N ASP A 96 -6.85 -1.07 21.08
CA ASP A 96 -6.75 -1.29 22.52
C ASP A 96 -5.89 -2.53 22.80
N TRP A 97 -4.74 -2.32 23.43
CA TRP A 97 -3.85 -3.37 23.88
C TRP A 97 -3.55 -3.17 25.36
N ASN A 98 -4.11 -4.03 26.21
CA ASN A 98 -3.99 -3.96 27.67
C ASN A 98 -4.37 -2.58 28.26
N GLY A 99 -5.42 -1.95 27.74
CA GLY A 99 -5.90 -0.63 28.22
C GLY A 99 -5.11 0.55 27.69
N ARG A 100 -4.18 0.34 26.75
CA ARG A 100 -3.43 1.39 26.05
C ARG A 100 -3.81 1.42 24.58
N ARG A 101 -4.01 2.62 24.04
CA ARG A 101 -4.17 2.85 22.60
C ARG A 101 -2.82 2.77 21.92
N VAL A 102 -2.68 1.88 20.96
CA VAL A 102 -1.44 1.67 20.21
C VAL A 102 -1.72 1.60 18.72
N THR A 103 -0.67 1.85 17.93
CA THR A 103 -0.66 1.51 16.51
C THR A 103 0.03 0.18 16.31
N ILE A 104 -0.66 -0.71 15.61
CA ILE A 104 -0.16 -2.00 15.17
C ILE A 104 0.28 -1.88 13.72
N VAL A 105 1.53 -2.19 13.43
CA VAL A 105 2.03 -2.36 12.06
C VAL A 105 2.24 -3.85 11.81
N GLY A 106 1.68 -4.34 10.71
CA GLY A 106 1.73 -5.74 10.30
C GLY A 106 2.38 -5.87 8.92
N GLY A 107 3.26 -6.86 8.74
CA GLY A 107 3.83 -7.17 7.42
C GLY A 107 4.07 -8.65 7.19
N SER A 108 4.05 -9.08 5.92
CA SER A 108 4.21 -10.49 5.53
C SER A 108 5.69 -10.89 5.39
N ASN A 109 6.17 -11.84 6.21
CA ASN A 109 7.58 -12.29 6.19
C ASN A 109 7.74 -13.63 5.41
N ARG A 110 8.76 -13.73 4.54
CA ARG A 110 9.12 -14.96 3.79
C ARG A 110 10.43 -15.54 4.33
N PRO A 111 10.55 -16.86 4.60
CA PRO A 111 9.91 -17.98 3.87
C PRO A 111 8.68 -18.62 4.54
N ASP A 112 8.35 -18.23 5.78
CA ASP A 112 7.43 -19.03 6.60
C ASP A 112 5.94 -18.78 6.29
N GLN A 113 5.62 -17.83 5.41
CA GLN A 113 4.27 -17.44 4.95
C GLN A 113 3.22 -17.15 6.04
N ALA A 114 3.58 -17.26 7.33
CA ALA A 114 2.63 -17.34 8.44
C ALA A 114 2.92 -16.34 9.58
N THR A 115 4.06 -15.64 9.56
CA THR A 115 4.41 -14.72 10.65
C THR A 115 4.22 -13.28 10.17
N GLY A 116 3.11 -12.67 10.59
CA GLY A 116 2.97 -11.24 10.57
C GLY A 116 3.91 -10.65 11.62
N ILE A 117 4.87 -9.82 11.22
CA ILE A 117 5.65 -9.05 12.20
C ILE A 117 4.73 -7.97 12.74
N LEU A 118 4.51 -7.99 14.05
CA LEU A 118 3.78 -6.98 14.78
C LEU A 118 4.79 -5.98 15.36
N CYS A 119 4.67 -4.72 14.98
CA CYS A 119 5.43 -3.66 15.63
C CYS A 119 4.52 -2.62 16.27
N LEU A 120 4.88 -2.18 17.47
CA LEU A 120 4.27 -1.00 18.09
C LEU A 120 5.00 0.23 17.59
N VAL A 121 4.24 1.14 17.00
CA VAL A 121 4.72 2.49 16.68
C VAL A 121 4.32 3.44 17.80
N ASP A 122 5.31 4.07 18.45
CA ASP A 122 5.08 5.10 19.47
C ASP A 122 4.95 6.52 18.87
N GLU A 123 4.75 7.53 19.73
CA GLU A 123 4.58 8.94 19.33
C GLU A 123 5.79 9.55 18.58
N GLY A 124 6.91 8.84 18.49
CA GLY A 124 8.10 9.24 17.73
C GLY A 124 8.25 8.55 16.38
N GLY A 125 7.31 7.66 15.99
CA GLY A 125 7.48 6.84 14.80
C GLY A 125 8.45 5.66 14.99
N ALA A 126 8.85 5.38 16.24
CA ALA A 126 9.73 4.26 16.54
C ALA A 126 8.93 2.95 16.52
N ALA A 127 9.32 2.00 15.67
CA ALA A 127 8.73 0.68 15.59
C ALA A 127 9.57 -0.31 16.41
N ALA A 128 8.97 -0.97 17.40
CA ALA A 128 9.60 -2.07 18.13
C ALA A 128 8.84 -3.37 17.85
N GLU A 129 9.57 -4.45 17.55
CA GLU A 129 9.01 -5.80 17.44
C GLU A 129 8.39 -6.21 18.80
N VAL A 130 7.20 -6.82 18.75
CA VAL A 130 6.40 -7.22 19.93
C VAL A 130 6.56 -8.71 20.22
#